data_AF-A0A164A4R2-F1
#
_entry.id   AF-A0A164A4R2-F1
#
_cell.length_a   1.000
_cell.length_b   1.000
_cell.length_c   1.000
_cell.angle_alpha   90.00
_cell.angle_beta   90.00
_cell.angle_gamma   90.00
#
_symmetry.space_group_name_H-M   'P 1'
#
loop_
_entity.id
_entity.type
_entity.pdbx_description
1 polymer ?
#
loop_
_entity_poly.entity_id
_entity_poly.type
_entity_poly.pdbx_seq_one_letter_code
_entity_poly.pdbx_strand_id
1 'polypeptide(L)'
;MKDISGDHSISSKIVQVSLNEERVRINLPFKSGKILVDLGYKSGLDFMTLEYQVLDLGLKTIPTTHEVNWFAKESEDIHEEMYKLATGGRPLGGSEMAHND
;
A
#
# COMPACT_ATOMS: atom_id res chain seq x y z
N MET A 1 -11.95 4.79 -13.36
CA MET A 1 -12.59 4.35 -12.10
C MET A 1 -12.93 5.59 -11.31
N LYS A 2 -14.14 5.71 -10.76
CA LYS A 2 -14.62 6.95 -10.14
C LYS A 2 -14.17 7.00 -8.67
N ASP A 3 -13.53 8.09 -8.27
CA ASP A 3 -13.24 8.33 -6.84
C ASP A 3 -14.53 8.82 -6.17
N ILE A 4 -14.95 8.09 -5.14
CA ILE A 4 -16.07 8.44 -4.27
C ILE A 4 -15.65 8.60 -2.80
N SER A 5 -14.39 8.33 -2.47
CA SER A 5 -13.86 8.44 -1.12
C SER A 5 -13.31 9.84 -0.83
N GLY A 6 -12.87 10.57 -1.88
CA GLY A 6 -12.34 11.93 -1.76
C GLY A 6 -10.91 12.01 -1.20
N ASP A 7 -10.32 10.85 -0.90
CA ASP A 7 -8.95 10.69 -0.40
C ASP A 7 -8.04 9.96 -1.41
N HIS A 8 -8.48 9.83 -2.67
CA HIS A 8 -7.77 9.14 -3.76
C HIS A 8 -7.50 7.64 -3.54
N SER A 9 -7.99 7.06 -2.43
CA SER A 9 -7.84 5.64 -2.16
C SER A 9 -9.03 4.88 -2.74
N ILE A 10 -8.81 4.35 -3.95
CA ILE A 10 -9.81 3.64 -4.75
C ILE A 10 -9.46 2.15 -4.76
N SER A 11 -10.45 1.29 -4.48
CA SER A 11 -10.38 -0.14 -4.79
C SER A 11 -11.66 -0.58 -5.47
N SER A 12 -11.52 -1.45 -6.46
CA SER A 12 -12.65 -2.03 -7.18
C SER A 12 -12.56 -3.53 -7.19
N LYS A 13 -13.72 -4.16 -7.27
CA LYS A 13 -13.85 -5.58 -7.57
C LYS A 13 -14.94 -5.73 -8.61
N ILE A 14 -14.62 -6.40 -9.71
CA ILE A 14 -15.58 -6.75 -10.76
C ILE A 14 -16.03 -8.19 -10.51
N VAL A 15 -17.33 -8.41 -10.49
CA VAL A 15 -17.93 -9.74 -10.40
C VAL A 15 -18.76 -9.96 -11.66
N GLN A 16 -18.44 -11.01 -12.42
CA GLN A 16 -19.26 -11.43 -13.54
C GLN A 16 -20.40 -12.30 -13.02
N VAL A 17 -21.61 -12.03 -13.48
CA VAL A 17 -22.82 -12.76 -13.12
C VAL A 17 -23.40 -13.44 -14.36
N SER A 18 -24.05 -14.59 -14.15
CA SER A 18 -24.80 -15.29 -15.20
C SER A 18 -26.24 -14.80 -15.26
N LEU A 19 -26.86 -14.88 -16.44
CA LEU A 19 -28.30 -14.61 -16.62
C LEU A 19 -29.20 -15.57 -15.82
N ASN A 20 -28.65 -16.69 -15.34
CA ASN A 20 -29.39 -17.69 -14.57
C ASN A 20 -29.30 -17.46 -13.04
N GLU A 21 -28.65 -16.38 -12.59
CA GLU A 21 -28.46 -16.09 -11.17
C GLU A 21 -29.20 -14.82 -10.77
N GLU A 22 -30.17 -14.94 -9.86
CA GLU A 22 -30.92 -13.78 -9.34
C GLU A 22 -30.18 -13.06 -8.20
N ARG A 23 -29.14 -13.68 -7.63
CA ARG A 23 -28.44 -13.15 -6.45
C ARG A 23 -26.95 -13.39 -6.57
N VAL A 24 -26.17 -12.35 -6.26
CA VAL A 24 -24.71 -12.43 -6.18
C VAL A 24 -24.25 -12.02 -4.79
N ARG A 25 -23.24 -12.73 -4.25
CA ARG A 25 -22.57 -12.35 -2.99
C ARG A 25 -21.26 -11.68 -3.32
N ILE A 26 -21.13 -10.40 -2.95
CA ILE A 26 -19.92 -9.62 -3.13
C ILE A 26 -19.23 -9.46 -1.79
N ASN A 27 -18.09 -10.14 -1.61
CA ASN A 27 -17.22 -9.88 -0.47
C ASN A 27 -16.57 -8.51 -0.66
N LEU A 28 -16.93 -7.57 0.21
CA LEU A 28 -16.46 -6.19 0.16
C LEU A 28 -14.97 -6.11 0.51
N PRO A 29 -14.19 -5.27 -0.21
CA PRO A 29 -12.76 -5.10 0.07
C PRO A 29 -12.50 -4.36 1.40
N PHE A 30 -13.49 -3.61 1.91
CA PHE A 30 -13.38 -2.83 3.13
C PHE A 30 -14.61 -3.01 4.01
N LYS A 31 -14.42 -2.83 5.32
CA LYS A 31 -15.49 -2.92 6.33
C LYS A 31 -16.17 -1.58 6.64
N SER A 32 -15.61 -0.47 6.17
CA SER A 32 -16.04 0.90 6.47
C SER A 32 -15.74 1.84 5.30
N GLY A 33 -16.32 3.04 5.30
CA GLY A 33 -16.22 4.00 4.19
C GLY A 33 -17.40 3.93 3.23
N LYS A 34 -17.27 4.58 2.07
CA LYS A 34 -18.29 4.58 1.02
C LYS A 34 -17.92 3.60 -0.10
N ILE A 35 -18.92 2.91 -0.63
CA ILE A 35 -18.76 1.95 -1.73
C ILE A 35 -19.75 2.31 -2.84
N LEU A 36 -19.24 2.45 -4.06
CA LEU A 36 -20.06 2.57 -5.27
C LEU A 36 -20.22 1.17 -5.87
N VAL A 37 -21.46 0.73 -6.01
CA VAL A 37 -21.81 -0.52 -6.68
C VAL A 37 -22.46 -0.18 -8.01
N ASP A 38 -21.82 -0.57 -9.10
CA ASP A 38 -22.34 -0.38 -10.47
C ASP A 38 -22.77 -1.74 -11.02
N LEU A 39 -24.05 -1.86 -11.40
CA LEU A 39 -24.57 -2.97 -12.18
C LEU A 39 -24.56 -2.56 -13.64
N GLY A 40 -24.04 -3.42 -14.51
CA GLY A 40 -23.89 -3.10 -15.91
C GLY A 40 -23.41 -4.27 -16.73
N TYR A 41 -23.17 -4.01 -18.02
CA TYR A 41 -22.61 -5.00 -18.93
C TYR A 41 -21.36 -4.44 -19.62
N LYS A 42 -20.45 -5.35 -19.96
CA LYS A 42 -19.26 -5.02 -20.73
C LYS A 42 -19.60 -5.04 -22.21
N SER A 43 -19.35 -3.95 -22.91
CA SER A 43 -19.49 -3.82 -24.36
C SER A 43 -18.14 -3.49 -24.96
N GLY A 44 -17.45 -4.49 -25.51
CA GLY A 44 -16.09 -4.33 -26.01
C GLY A 44 -15.10 -4.00 -24.88
N LEU A 45 -14.46 -2.83 -24.94
CA LEU A 45 -13.55 -2.33 -23.91
C LEU A 45 -14.27 -1.52 -22.83
N ASP A 46 -15.49 -1.09 -23.09
CA ASP A 46 -16.25 -0.20 -22.20
C ASP A 46 -17.18 -0.98 -21.29
N PHE A 47 -17.44 -0.41 -20.12
CA PHE A 47 -18.46 -0.88 -19.19
C PHE A 47 -19.63 0.11 -19.19
N MET A 48 -20.81 -0.37 -19.56
CA MET A 48 -22.04 0.42 -19.52
C MET A 48 -22.80 0.15 -18.23
N THR A 49 -22.94 1.19 -17.41
CA THR A 49 -23.71 1.14 -16.16
C THR A 49 -25.21 1.21 -16.47
N LEU A 50 -25.97 0.26 -15.94
CA LEU A 50 -27.43 0.23 -15.97
C LEU A 50 -28.01 0.86 -14.71
N GLU A 51 -27.52 0.40 -13.55
CA GLU A 51 -27.93 0.89 -12.24
C GLU A 51 -26.70 1.09 -11.37
N TYR A 52 -26.80 2.04 -10.44
CA TYR A 52 -25.76 2.25 -9.45
C TYR A 52 -26.36 2.55 -8.08
N GLN A 53 -25.63 2.17 -7.04
CA GLN A 53 -25.97 2.49 -5.67
C GLN A 53 -24.72 2.86 -4.88
N VAL A 54 -24.83 3.89 -4.05
CA VAL A 54 -23.80 4.23 -3.08
C VAL A 54 -24.19 3.65 -1.72
N LEU A 55 -23.33 2.81 -1.16
CA LEU A 55 -23.45 2.28 0.18
C LEU A 55 -22.52 3.06 1.10
N ASP A 56 -23.06 3.63 2.17
CA ASP A 56 -22.30 4.33 3.20
C ASP A 56 -22.16 3.44 4.43
N LEU A 57 -20.97 2.88 4.64
CA LEU A 57 -20.64 2.02 5.77
C LEU A 57 -20.00 2.80 6.92
N GLY A 58 -20.13 4.13 6.91
CA GLY A 58 -19.61 5.02 7.94
C GLY A 58 -18.18 5.50 7.68
N LEU A 59 -17.52 5.96 8.74
CA LEU A 59 -16.18 6.56 8.66
C LEU A 59 -15.14 5.52 8.23
N LYS A 60 -14.35 5.87 7.22
CA LYS A 60 -13.25 5.04 6.74
C LYS A 60 -12.21 4.88 7.84
N THR A 61 -12.04 3.65 8.32
CA THR A 61 -10.97 3.30 9.26
C THR A 61 -9.70 3.09 8.46
N ILE A 62 -8.91 4.14 8.30
CA ILE A 62 -7.54 4.02 7.80
C ILE A 62 -6.73 3.52 9.00
N PRO A 63 -6.17 2.30 8.98
CA PRO A 63 -5.25 1.90 10.03
C PRO A 63 -4.13 2.93 9.99
N THR A 64 -3.95 3.65 11.08
CA THR A 64 -2.77 4.48 11.26
C THR A 64 -1.61 3.50 11.21
N THR A 65 -0.94 3.42 10.07
CA THR A 65 0.44 2.96 10.06
C THR A 65 1.12 3.99 10.95
N HIS A 66 1.27 3.67 12.24
CA HIS A 66 2.33 4.29 13.00
C HIS A 66 3.53 4.13 12.10
N GLU A 67 4.04 5.24 11.57
CA GLU A 67 5.35 5.24 10.93
C GLU A 67 6.23 4.53 11.94
N VAL A 68 6.61 3.30 11.62
CA VAL A 68 7.57 2.57 12.42
C VAL A 68 8.76 3.47 12.35
N ASN A 69 8.99 4.23 13.42
CA ASN A 69 10.07 5.20 13.46
C ASN A 69 11.33 4.36 13.29
N TRP A 70 11.84 4.34 12.07
CA TRP A 70 12.93 3.46 11.68
C TRP A 70 14.16 3.76 12.54
N PHE A 71 14.30 5.03 12.94
CA PHE A 71 15.32 5.54 13.85
C PHE A 71 15.10 5.15 15.32
N ALA A 72 13.93 4.68 15.72
CA ALA A 72 13.69 4.24 17.10
C ALA A 72 14.23 2.83 17.39
N LYS A 73 14.76 2.14 16.38
CA LYS A 73 15.39 0.81 16.52
C LYS A 73 16.92 0.87 16.48
N GLU A 74 17.48 2.07 16.44
CA GLU A 74 18.92 2.28 16.41
C GLU A 74 19.49 2.20 17.84
N SER A 75 20.63 1.52 17.98
CA SER A 75 21.41 1.45 19.23
C SER A 75 21.83 2.87 19.63
N GLU A 76 21.90 3.18 20.92
CA GLU A 76 22.39 4.50 21.38
C GLU A 76 23.82 4.78 20.87
N ASP A 77 24.52 3.72 20.44
CA ASP A 77 25.90 3.71 20.00
C ASP A 77 26.09 3.32 18.51
N ILE A 78 25.10 3.58 17.64
CA ILE A 78 25.19 3.24 16.20
C ILE A 78 26.44 3.79 15.54
N HIS A 79 26.92 4.95 15.98
CA HIS A 79 28.06 5.60 15.39
C HIS A 79 29.32 4.77 15.68
N GLU A 80 29.48 4.28 16.91
CA GLU A 80 30.60 3.43 17.28
C GLU A 80 30.49 2.03 16.66
N GLU A 81 29.29 1.45 16.58
CA GLU A 81 29.06 0.18 15.88
C GLU A 81 29.41 0.27 14.40
N MET A 82 29.01 1.34 13.70
CA MET A 82 29.35 1.59 12.31
C MET A 82 30.85 1.86 12.11
N TYR A 83 31.48 2.62 13.02
CA TYR A 83 32.94 2.79 13.01
C TYR A 83 33.66 1.46 13.14
N LYS A 84 33.25 0.60 14.08
CA LYS A 84 33.83 -0.73 14.30
C LYS A 84 33.57 -1.68 13.12
N LEU A 85 32.40 -1.63 12.49
CA LEU A 85 32.11 -2.40 11.28
C LEU A 85 32.93 -1.93 10.08
N ALA A 86 33.07 -0.61 9.89
CA ALA A 86 33.86 -0.03 8.81
C ALA A 86 35.38 -0.26 8.99
N THR A 87 35.85 -0.36 10.24
CA THR A 87 37.26 -0.59 10.60
C THR A 87 37.58 -2.04 10.94
N GLY A 88 36.57 -2.91 11.01
CA GLY A 88 36.61 -4.32 11.43
C GLY A 88 37.30 -5.27 10.46
N GLY A 89 38.48 -4.90 9.98
CA GLY A 89 39.33 -5.72 9.14
C GLY A 89 40.54 -5.01 8.53
N ARG A 90 40.72 -3.70 8.76
CA ARG A 90 41.91 -2.98 8.27
C ARG A 90 42.44 -2.07 9.37
N PRO A 91 43.75 -2.13 9.71
CA PRO A 91 44.33 -1.05 10.49
C PRO A 91 44.10 0.26 9.74
N LEU A 92 43.79 1.32 10.48
CA LEU A 92 43.68 2.70 10.01
C LEU A 92 45.02 3.11 9.38
N GLY A 93 45.23 2.72 8.13
CA GLY A 93 46.33 3.10 7.27
C GLY A 93 45.71 3.64 6.01
N GLY A 94 45.59 4.97 5.95
CA GLY A 94 45.37 5.68 4.70
C GLY A 94 46.49 5.36 3.71
N SER A 95 46.40 5.92 2.51
CA SER A 95 47.33 5.80 1.38
C SER A 95 48.79 6.22 1.63
N GLU A 96 49.30 6.19 2.87
CA GLU A 96 50.64 6.60 3.29
C GLU A 96 51.62 5.43 3.51
N MET A 97 51.37 4.23 2.97
CA MET A 97 52.46 3.28 2.71
C MET A 97 53.13 3.66 1.38
N ALA A 98 53.70 4.86 1.36
CA ALA A 98 54.66 5.24 0.33
C ALA A 98 55.91 4.38 0.50
N HIS A 99 56.18 3.61 -0.55
CA HIS A 99 57.45 2.96 -0.86
C HIS A 99 58.62 3.91 -0.56
N ASN A 100 59.57 3.47 0.27
CA ASN A 100 60.91 4.04 0.33
C ASN A 100 61.90 2.88 0.19
N ASP A 101 62.41 2.71 -1.02
CA ASP A 101 63.71 2.10 -1.32
C ASP A 101 64.70 3.25 -1.58
#